data_AF-A0A4V2AFI0-F1
#
_entry.id   AF-A0A4V2AFI0-F1
#
_cell.length_a   1.000
_cell.length_b   1.000
_cell.length_c   1.000
_cell.angle_alpha   90.00
_cell.angle_beta   90.00
_cell.angle_gamma   90.00
#
_symmetry.space_group_name_H-M   'P 1'
#
loop_
_entity.id
_entity.type
_entity.pdbx_description
1 polymer ?
#
loop_
_entity_poly.entity_id
_entity_poly.type
_entity_poly.pdbx_seq_one_letter_code
_entity_poly.pdbx_strand_id
1 'polypeptide(L)' 'MTDAAITAEKLLQSGAVKLSPSAPFTWASGWKSPIYCDNRRVLSQPYIRDYIK' A
#
# COMPACT_ATOMS: atom_id res chain seq x y z
N MET A 1 19.35 -3.68 -0.89
CA MET A 1 18.15 -2.95 -0.43
C MET A 1 17.77 -3.50 0.93
N THR A 2 17.26 -2.67 1.84
CA THR A 2 16.74 -3.15 3.14
C THR A 2 15.40 -3.85 2.95
N ASP A 3 15.04 -4.76 3.87
CA ASP A 3 13.74 -5.47 3.82
C ASP A 3 12.55 -4.51 3.78
N ALA A 4 12.67 -3.35 4.46
CA ALA A 4 11.66 -2.29 4.44
C ALA A 4 11.47 -1.69 3.03
N ALA A 5 12.56 -1.48 2.27
CA ALA A 5 12.48 -0.93 0.92
C ALA A 5 11.80 -1.90 -0.05
N ILE A 6 12.13 -3.19 0.04
CA ILE A 6 11.52 -4.24 -0.80
C ILE A 6 10.04 -4.43 -0.43
N THR A 7 9.70 -4.35 0.85
CA THR A 7 8.31 -4.38 1.31
C THR A 7 7.52 -3.20 0.73
N ALA A 8 8.05 -1.98 0.81
CA ALA A 8 7.41 -0.80 0.26
C ALA A 8 7.20 -0.92 -1.27
N GLU A 9 8.21 -1.41 -1.99
CA GLU A 9 8.12 -1.65 -3.43
C GLU A 9 6.97 -2.62 -3.77
N LYS A 10 6.88 -3.75 -3.07
CA LYS A 10 5.82 -4.75 -3.29
C LYS A 10 4.44 -4.22 -2.94
N LEU A 11 4.31 -3.43 -1.88
CA LEU A 11 3.04 -2.80 -1.49
C LEU A 11 2.56 -1.77 -2.52
N LEU A 12 3.48 -1.03 -3.15
CA LEU A 12 3.17 -0.12 -4.25
C LEU A 12 2.78 -0.89 -5.53
N GLN A 13 3.56 -1.90 -5.90
CA GLN A 13 3.28 -2.74 -7.08
C GLN A 13 1.94 -3.48 -6.99
N SER A 14 1.59 -3.98 -5.80
CA SER A 14 0.33 -4.69 -5.55
C SER A 14 -0.91 -3.78 -5.54
N GLY A 15 -0.71 -2.45 -5.52
CA GLY A 15 -1.77 -1.46 -5.32
C GLY A 15 -2.39 -1.50 -3.91
N ALA A 16 -1.77 -2.20 -2.97
CA ALA A 16 -2.14 -2.16 -1.56
C ALA A 16 -1.85 -0.78 -0.95
N VAL A 17 -0.79 -0.10 -1.43
CA VAL A 17 -0.51 1.30 -1.11
C VAL A 17 -0.66 2.15 -2.37
N LYS A 18 -1.31 3.30 -2.25
CA LYS A 18 -1.45 4.31 -3.30
C LYS A 18 -1.03 5.67 -2.79
N LEU A 19 -0.26 6.39 -3.60
CA LEU A 19 0.19 7.75 -3.34
C LEU A 19 -0.48 8.70 -4.34
N SER A 20 -1.13 9.74 -3.83
CA SER A 20 -1.76 10.80 -4.63
C SER A 20 -1.59 12.15 -3.93
N PRO A 21 -0.35 12.70 -3.87
CA PRO A 21 -0.07 13.94 -3.15
C PRO A 21 -0.75 15.16 -3.78
N SER A 22 -0.95 15.18 -5.10
CA SER A 22 -1.63 16.26 -5.82
C SER A 22 -3.16 16.17 -5.78
N ALA A 23 -3.71 14.96 -5.59
CA ALA A 23 -5.16 14.72 -5.50
C ALA A 23 -5.46 13.78 -4.31
N PRO A 24 -5.47 14.30 -3.06
CA PRO A 24 -5.58 13.49 -1.85
C PRO A 24 -6.87 12.67 -1.76
N PHE A 25 -6.76 11.49 -1.16
CA PHE A 25 -7.91 10.66 -0.80
C PHE A 25 -8.67 11.28 0.38
N THR A 26 -9.96 11.01 0.46
CA THR A 26 -10.77 11.35 1.66
C THR A 26 -10.98 10.08 2.46
N TRP A 27 -10.44 10.02 3.67
CA TRP A 27 -10.67 8.91 4.57
C TRP A 27 -12.06 8.98 5.19
N ALA A 28 -12.50 7.89 5.82
CA ALA A 28 -13.83 7.79 6.44
C ALA A 28 -14.05 8.85 7.54
N SER A 29 -12.99 9.33 8.19
CA SER A 29 -13.04 10.43 9.16
C SER A 29 -13.22 11.82 8.52
N GLY A 30 -13.25 11.91 7.18
CA GLY A 30 -13.22 13.16 6.43
C GLY A 30 -11.80 13.70 6.18
N TRP A 31 -10.76 13.09 6.77
CA TRP A 31 -9.37 13.54 6.61
C TRP A 31 -8.88 13.39 5.16
N LYS A 32 -8.22 14.43 4.63
CA LYS A 32 -7.58 14.42 3.31
C LYS A 32 -6.15 13.91 3.44
N SER A 33 -5.89 12.69 2.97
CA SER A 33 -4.57 12.06 3.05
C SER A 33 -3.93 11.88 1.67
N PRO A 34 -2.64 12.17 1.51
CA PRO A 34 -1.92 11.89 0.25
C PRO A 34 -1.66 10.40 0.04
N ILE A 35 -1.96 9.55 1.03
CA ILE A 35 -1.72 8.10 1.01
C ILE A 35 -2.98 7.33 1.39
N TYR A 36 -3.20 6.23 0.69
CA TYR A 36 -4.19 5.21 1.05
C TYR A 36 -3.50 3.85 1.14
N CYS A 37 -3.80 3.09 2.19
CA CYS A 37 -3.23 1.77 2.43
C CYS A 37 -4.35 0.76 2.76
N ASP A 38 -4.40 -0.34 2.02
CA ASP A 38 -5.23 -1.50 2.31
C ASP A 38 -4.44 -2.80 2.03
N ASN A 39 -3.73 -3.27 3.04
CA ASN A 39 -2.93 -4.50 2.97
C ASN A 39 -3.78 -5.78 2.81
N ARG A 40 -5.10 -5.73 3.00
CA ARG A 40 -5.97 -6.90 2.75
C ARG A 40 -5.92 -7.31 1.27
N ARG A 41 -5.64 -6.37 0.37
CA ARG A 41 -5.40 -6.64 -1.06
C ARG A 41 -4.22 -7.55 -1.33
N VAL A 42 -3.25 -7.62 -0.42
CA VAL A 42 -2.10 -8.52 -0.56
C VAL A 42 -2.51 -9.98 -0.43
N LEU A 43 -3.58 -10.28 0.32
CA LEU A 43 -4.03 -11.66 0.54
C LEU A 43 -4.42 -12.38 -0.76
N SER A 44 -4.85 -11.64 -1.79
CA SER A 44 -5.15 -12.18 -3.12
C SER A 44 -3.93 -12.34 -4.04
N GLN A 45 -2.72 -12.03 -3.57
CA GLN A 45 -1.47 -12.08 -4.33
C GLN A 45 -0.48 -13.03 -3.63
N PRO A 46 -0.52 -14.35 -3.93
CA PRO A 46 0.19 -15.38 -3.17
C PRO A 46 1.69 -15.09 -2.98
N TYR A 47 2.39 -14.70 -4.04
CA TYR A 47 3.83 -14.42 -4.00
C TYR A 47 4.19 -13.19 -3.16
N ILE A 48 3.35 -12.16 -3.18
CA ILE A 48 3.59 -10.95 -2.38
C ILE A 48 3.23 -11.21 -0.92
N ARG A 49 2.12 -11.90 -0.68
CA ARG A 49 1.70 -12.34 0.65
C ARG A 49 2.78 -13.17 1.33
N ASP A 50 3.35 -14.16 0.63
CA ASP A 50 4.33 -15.06 1.22
C ASP A 50 5.68 -14.37 1.50
N TYR A 51 5.96 -13.25 0.82
CA TYR A 51 7.11 -12.40 1.14
C TYR A 51 6.89 -11.51 2.38
N ILE A 52 5.67 -11.01 2.60
CA ILE A 52 5.35 -10.03 3.66
C ILE A 52 5.03 -10.68 5.01
N LYS A 53 4.66 -11.97 5.02
CA LYS A 53 4.28 -12.74 6.23
C LYS A 53 5.34 -12.77 7.32
#